data_AF-A0A535UCI6-F1
#
_entry.id   AF-A0A535UCI6-F1
#
_cell.length_a   1.000
_cell.length_b   1.000
_cell.length_c   1.000
_cell.angle_alpha   90.00
_cell.angle_beta   90.00
_cell.angle_gamma   90.00
#
_symmetry.space_group_name_H-M   'P 1'
#
loop_
_entity.id
_entity.type
_entity.pdbx_description
1 polymer ?
#
loop_
_entity_poly.entity_id
_entity_poly.type
_entity_poly.pdbx_seq_one_letter_code
_entity_poly.pdbx_strand_id
1 'polypeptide(L)'
;AEDDHGLGVRTAKHAGLSSHDAVIGVSASGRTAFVLAAVGEARQAGALVVGLSCAPGTPLGKAADIAIEVEVGPEVIAGSTRLKAGTAQKVALNMISTGVFMRLGHTYRGRMVGIVTTNEKQRRRAERMVRELTGCSPEMVDTALREAGASPKVAILMLRFGIDADEARHRLSGASGDLAVALGERNRQ
;
A
#
# COMPACT_ATOMS: atom_id res chain seq x y z
N ALA A 1 -7.30 -2.39 -26.90
CA ALA A 1 -7.20 -1.70 -25.60
C ALA A 1 -5.77 -1.20 -25.36
N GLU A 2 -4.76 -2.08 -25.41
CA GLU A 2 -3.35 -1.71 -25.14
C GLU A 2 -2.76 -0.67 -26.12
N ASP A 3 -3.15 -0.71 -27.39
CA ASP A 3 -2.70 0.25 -28.42
C ASP A 3 -3.53 1.54 -28.48
N ASP A 4 -4.57 1.66 -27.64
CA ASP A 4 -5.47 2.82 -27.68
C ASP A 4 -4.95 3.95 -26.79
N HIS A 5 -4.16 4.84 -27.40
CA HIS A 5 -3.68 6.07 -26.77
C HIS A 5 -4.84 6.94 -26.26
N GLY A 6 -5.92 7.07 -27.03
CA GLY A 6 -7.07 7.90 -26.68
C GLY A 6 -7.78 7.39 -25.43
N LEU A 7 -7.87 6.06 -25.28
CA LEU A 7 -8.39 5.43 -24.07
C LEU A 7 -7.50 5.72 -22.86
N GLY A 8 -6.17 5.71 -23.01
CA GLY A 8 -5.24 6.06 -21.94
C GLY A 8 -5.46 7.47 -21.41
N VAL A 9 -5.59 8.44 -22.33
CA VAL A 9 -5.89 9.84 -21.99
C VAL A 9 -7.23 9.96 -21.27
N ARG A 10 -8.29 9.36 -21.83
CA ARG A 10 -9.64 9.45 -21.23
C ARG A 10 -9.69 8.83 -19.85
N THR A 11 -9.05 7.68 -19.64
CA THR A 11 -8.98 7.02 -18.33
C THR A 11 -8.28 7.89 -17.30
N ALA A 12 -7.12 8.48 -17.64
CA ALA A 12 -6.38 9.36 -16.74
C ALA A 12 -7.19 10.61 -16.37
N LYS A 13 -7.85 11.25 -17.35
CA LYS A 13 -8.71 12.41 -17.09
C LYS A 13 -9.93 12.06 -16.24
N HIS A 14 -10.56 10.91 -16.50
CA HIS A 14 -11.71 10.45 -15.74
C HIS A 14 -11.35 10.10 -14.29
N ALA A 15 -10.10 9.69 -14.04
CA ALA A 15 -9.60 9.45 -12.69
C ALA A 15 -9.41 10.74 -11.86
N GLY A 16 -9.47 11.92 -12.48
CA GLY A 16 -9.39 13.20 -11.75
C GLY A 16 -8.04 13.44 -11.07
N LEU A 17 -6.95 13.00 -11.70
CA LEU A 17 -5.59 13.06 -11.15
C LEU A 17 -5.17 14.50 -10.81
N SER A 18 -4.35 14.63 -9.77
CA SER A 18 -3.82 15.89 -9.27
C SER A 18 -2.38 15.74 -8.75
N SER A 19 -1.79 16.85 -8.30
CA SER A 19 -0.49 16.85 -7.61
C SER A 19 -0.46 16.15 -6.25
N HIS A 20 -1.61 15.70 -5.74
CA HIS A 20 -1.71 14.91 -4.52
C HIS A 20 -1.69 13.40 -4.79
N ASP A 21 -1.66 12.99 -6.04
CA ASP A 21 -1.72 11.59 -6.45
C ASP A 21 -0.35 11.06 -6.90
N ALA A 22 -0.24 9.74 -6.87
CA ALA A 22 0.87 9.00 -7.47
C ALA A 22 0.31 7.97 -8.46
N VAL A 23 0.88 7.91 -9.66
CA VAL A 23 0.48 7.00 -10.74
C VAL A 23 1.62 6.06 -11.05
N ILE A 24 1.34 4.75 -11.02
CA ILE A 24 2.29 3.71 -11.41
C ILE A 24 1.88 3.16 -12.77
N GLY A 25 2.59 3.55 -13.83
CA GLY A 25 2.45 2.95 -15.15
C GLY A 25 3.13 1.59 -15.19
N VAL A 26 2.41 0.55 -15.60
CA VAL A 26 2.93 -0.83 -15.63
C VAL A 26 2.89 -1.36 -17.06
N SER A 27 4.05 -1.66 -17.64
CA SER A 27 4.15 -2.28 -18.96
C SER A 27 5.44 -3.08 -19.06
N ALA A 28 5.35 -4.39 -19.29
CA ALA A 28 6.54 -5.24 -19.38
C ALA A 28 7.50 -4.77 -20.49
N SER A 29 6.93 -4.31 -21.62
CA SER A 29 7.68 -3.79 -22.75
C SER A 29 8.08 -2.31 -22.58
N GLY A 30 7.45 -1.59 -21.65
CA GLY A 30 7.64 -0.16 -21.43
C GLY A 30 7.20 0.74 -22.60
N ARG A 31 6.44 0.20 -23.57
CA ARG A 31 6.01 0.91 -24.79
C ARG A 31 4.51 0.84 -25.08
N THR A 32 3.72 0.27 -24.16
CA THR A 32 2.26 0.15 -24.33
C THR A 32 1.63 1.54 -24.47
N ALA A 33 1.00 1.82 -25.61
CA ALA A 33 0.51 3.16 -25.95
C ALA A 33 -0.51 3.71 -24.95
N PHE A 34 -1.43 2.86 -24.49
CA PHE A 34 -2.38 3.21 -23.42
C PHE A 34 -1.67 3.69 -22.15
N VAL A 35 -0.63 2.98 -21.72
CA VAL A 35 0.11 3.30 -20.48
C VAL A 35 0.88 4.61 -20.64
N LEU A 36 1.59 4.78 -21.76
CA LEU A 36 2.34 6.00 -22.07
C LEU A 36 1.43 7.24 -22.09
N ALA A 37 0.26 7.11 -22.71
CA ALA A 37 -0.75 8.17 -22.73
C ALA A 37 -1.25 8.52 -21.32
N ALA A 38 -1.59 7.51 -20.52
CA ALA A 38 -2.11 7.71 -19.17
C ALA A 38 -1.08 8.36 -18.24
N VAL A 39 0.20 7.94 -18.28
CA VAL A 39 1.25 8.57 -17.47
C VAL A 39 1.61 9.97 -17.95
N GLY A 40 1.50 10.24 -19.26
CA GLY A 40 1.68 11.59 -19.81
C GLY A 40 0.64 12.57 -19.26
N GLU A 41 -0.62 12.17 -19.20
CA GLU A 41 -1.69 12.97 -18.58
C GLU A 41 -1.50 13.12 -17.06
N ALA A 42 -1.10 12.04 -16.37
CA ALA A 42 -0.80 12.09 -14.94
C ALA A 42 0.29 13.13 -14.62
N ARG A 43 1.35 13.16 -15.44
CA ARG A 43 2.42 14.15 -15.32
C ARG A 43 1.92 15.57 -15.55
N GLN A 44 1.09 15.79 -16.58
CA GLN A 44 0.49 17.10 -16.85
C GLN A 44 -0.40 17.58 -15.68
N ALA A 45 -1.06 16.66 -14.99
CA ALA A 45 -1.84 16.94 -13.78
C ALA A 45 -0.98 17.19 -12.52
N GLY A 46 0.35 17.04 -12.62
CA GLY A 46 1.30 17.23 -11.52
C GLY A 46 1.45 16.03 -10.59
N ALA A 47 0.83 14.89 -10.90
CA ALA A 47 0.97 13.66 -10.11
C ALA A 47 2.41 13.12 -10.17
N LEU A 48 2.84 12.45 -9.10
CA LEU A 48 4.10 11.69 -9.13
C LEU A 48 3.95 10.50 -10.08
N VAL A 49 4.83 10.38 -11.08
CA VAL A 49 4.79 9.28 -12.04
C VAL A 49 5.90 8.28 -11.79
N VAL A 50 5.53 7.01 -11.59
CA VAL A 50 6.44 5.87 -11.51
C VAL A 50 6.23 4.98 -12.73
N GLY A 51 7.30 4.64 -13.44
CA GLY A 51 7.29 3.75 -14.59
C GLY A 51 7.87 2.38 -14.23
N LEU A 52 7.06 1.31 -14.32
CA LEU A 52 7.47 -0.06 -14.06
C LEU A 52 7.52 -0.87 -15.35
N SER A 53 8.73 -1.26 -15.77
CA SER A 53 8.98 -2.05 -16.97
C SER A 53 9.95 -3.20 -16.72
N CYS A 54 10.04 -4.11 -17.69
CA CYS A 54 10.92 -5.28 -17.62
C CYS A 54 12.01 -5.28 -18.70
N ALA A 55 12.33 -4.08 -19.19
CA ALA A 55 13.40 -3.80 -20.14
C ALA A 55 14.04 -2.45 -19.78
N PRO A 56 15.35 -2.27 -20.04
CA PRO A 56 16.04 -1.03 -19.74
C PRO A 56 15.76 0.07 -20.77
N GLY A 57 15.87 1.34 -20.36
CA GLY A 57 15.85 2.51 -21.24
C GLY A 57 14.53 2.74 -21.98
N THR A 58 13.43 2.27 -21.40
CA THR A 58 12.12 2.23 -22.06
C THR A 58 11.48 3.62 -22.21
N PRO A 59 10.58 3.82 -23.20
CA PRO A 59 9.78 5.04 -23.28
C PRO A 59 9.05 5.37 -21.97
N LEU A 60 8.51 4.35 -21.29
CA LEU A 60 7.86 4.50 -20.00
C LEU A 60 8.83 4.97 -18.91
N GLY A 61 10.03 4.36 -18.83
CA GLY A 61 11.06 4.79 -17.89
C GLY A 61 11.47 6.25 -18.10
N LYS A 62 11.60 6.69 -19.35
CA LYS A 62 11.93 8.09 -19.71
C LYS A 62 10.80 9.09 -19.42
N ALA A 63 9.55 8.65 -19.45
CA ALA A 63 8.38 9.48 -19.20
C ALA A 63 8.06 9.62 -17.69
N ALA A 64 8.67 8.79 -16.84
CA ALA A 64 8.42 8.75 -15.41
C ALA A 64 9.40 9.62 -14.60
N ASP A 65 8.98 10.09 -13.43
CA ASP A 65 9.87 10.71 -12.44
C ASP A 65 10.77 9.65 -11.77
N ILE A 66 10.24 8.45 -11.59
CA ILE A 66 10.95 7.30 -11.03
C ILE A 66 10.79 6.11 -11.98
N ALA A 67 11.90 5.64 -12.54
CA ALA A 67 11.94 4.44 -13.36
C ALA A 67 12.32 3.21 -12.53
N ILE A 68 11.49 2.18 -12.57
CA ILE A 68 11.76 0.84 -12.02
C ILE A 68 11.84 -0.12 -13.21
N GLU A 69 13.06 -0.39 -13.67
CA GLU A 69 13.31 -1.24 -14.82
C GLU A 69 13.93 -2.56 -14.36
N VAL A 70 13.12 -3.62 -14.30
CA VAL A 70 13.55 -4.95 -13.83
C VAL A 70 13.84 -5.84 -15.03
N GLU A 71 15.09 -5.88 -15.49
CA GLU A 71 15.48 -6.73 -16.61
C GLU A 71 15.38 -8.22 -16.23
N VAL A 72 14.41 -8.92 -16.85
CA VAL A 72 14.16 -10.34 -16.60
C VAL A 72 14.73 -11.25 -17.71
N GLY A 73 15.24 -10.68 -18.80
CA GLY A 73 15.70 -11.38 -19.98
C GLY A 73 14.58 -12.07 -20.79
N PRO A 74 14.91 -12.83 -21.85
CA PRO A 74 13.95 -13.49 -22.74
C PRO A 74 13.05 -14.49 -22.02
N GLU A 75 11.76 -14.51 -22.33
CA GLU A 75 10.81 -15.47 -21.76
C GLU A 75 10.99 -16.88 -22.34
N VAL A 76 10.67 -17.92 -21.55
CA VAL A 76 10.73 -19.32 -22.00
C VAL A 76 9.78 -19.59 -23.17
N ILE A 77 8.63 -18.89 -23.20
CA ILE A 77 7.76 -18.79 -24.37
C ILE A 77 7.94 -17.38 -24.91
N ALA A 78 8.47 -17.25 -26.12
CA ALA A 78 8.73 -15.97 -26.75
C ALA A 78 7.49 -15.07 -26.72
N GLY A 79 7.64 -13.86 -26.16
CA GLY A 79 6.55 -12.88 -26.03
C GLY A 79 5.57 -13.10 -24.87
N SER A 80 5.62 -14.23 -24.16
CA SER A 80 4.72 -14.53 -23.04
C SER A 80 5.16 -13.84 -21.74
N THR A 81 5.09 -12.51 -21.72
CA THR A 81 5.51 -11.64 -20.59
C THR A 81 4.71 -11.85 -19.30
N ARG A 82 3.59 -12.59 -19.33
CA ARG A 82 2.87 -13.02 -18.12
C ARG A 82 3.70 -13.92 -17.18
N LEU A 83 4.85 -14.41 -17.63
CA LEU A 83 5.75 -15.29 -16.88
C LEU A 83 6.72 -14.51 -16.00
N LYS A 84 7.99 -14.32 -16.42
CA LYS A 84 8.99 -13.66 -15.59
C LYS A 84 8.67 -12.18 -15.38
N ALA A 85 8.32 -11.46 -16.45
CA ALA A 85 7.98 -10.04 -16.35
C ALA A 85 6.76 -9.80 -15.44
N GLY A 86 5.68 -10.57 -15.60
CA GLY A 86 4.52 -10.50 -14.72
C GLY A 86 4.82 -10.83 -13.26
N THR A 87 5.70 -11.81 -13.03
CA THR A 87 6.18 -12.15 -11.67
C THR A 87 6.99 -11.00 -11.06
N ALA A 88 7.92 -10.42 -11.82
CA ALA A 88 8.71 -9.27 -11.39
C ALA A 88 7.83 -8.06 -11.05
N GLN A 89 6.84 -7.76 -11.90
CA GLN A 89 5.88 -6.68 -11.65
C GLN A 89 5.08 -6.91 -10.37
N LYS A 90 4.57 -8.12 -10.14
CA LYS A 90 3.87 -8.47 -8.89
C LYS A 90 4.75 -8.26 -7.68
N VAL A 91 6.02 -8.71 -7.73
CA VAL A 91 6.96 -8.54 -6.62
C VAL A 91 7.23 -7.06 -6.35
N ALA A 92 7.50 -6.27 -7.39
CA ALA A 92 7.72 -4.84 -7.27
C ALA A 92 6.50 -4.11 -6.66
N LEU A 93 5.29 -4.37 -7.17
CA LEU A 93 4.05 -3.78 -6.64
C LEU A 93 3.78 -4.18 -5.18
N ASN A 94 4.08 -5.43 -4.81
CA ASN A 94 4.00 -5.89 -3.42
C ASN A 94 5.00 -5.14 -2.53
N MET A 95 6.23 -4.91 -3.00
CA MET A 95 7.24 -4.16 -2.24
C MET A 95 6.83 -2.70 -2.05
N ILE A 96 6.36 -2.04 -3.12
CA ILE A 96 5.90 -0.64 -3.07
C ILE A 96 4.75 -0.49 -2.09
N SER A 97 3.68 -1.26 -2.28
CA SER A 97 2.50 -1.19 -1.40
C SER A 97 2.86 -1.51 0.05
N THR A 98 3.60 -2.60 0.30
CA THR A 98 4.02 -2.96 1.66
C THR A 98 4.88 -1.86 2.29
N GLY A 99 5.85 -1.31 1.56
CA GLY A 99 6.71 -0.22 2.04
C GLY A 99 5.92 1.04 2.39
N VAL A 100 4.97 1.44 1.53
CA VAL A 100 4.07 2.57 1.80
C VAL A 100 3.24 2.33 3.06
N PHE A 101 2.57 1.17 3.17
CA PHE A 101 1.76 0.85 4.34
C PHE A 101 2.58 0.72 5.64
N MET A 102 3.84 0.29 5.56
CA MET A 102 4.76 0.31 6.70
C MET A 102 5.07 1.75 7.15
N ARG A 103 5.34 2.67 6.22
CA ARG A 103 5.62 4.09 6.55
C ARG A 103 4.38 4.83 7.04
N LEU A 104 3.19 4.43 6.59
CA LEU A 104 1.90 4.92 7.09
C LEU A 104 1.48 4.27 8.43
N GLY A 105 2.35 3.49 9.07
CA GLY A 105 2.09 2.92 10.40
C GLY A 105 1.04 1.81 10.42
N HIS A 106 0.72 1.18 9.29
CA HIS A 106 -0.20 0.01 9.26
C HIS A 106 0.47 -1.29 9.72
N THR A 107 1.76 -1.25 10.02
CA THR A 107 2.51 -2.35 10.61
C THR A 107 3.17 -1.96 11.92
N TYR A 108 3.29 -2.90 12.85
CA TYR A 108 3.96 -2.71 14.13
C TYR A 108 4.60 -4.04 14.55
N ARG A 109 5.92 -4.03 14.85
CA ARG A 109 6.71 -5.22 15.24
C ARG A 109 6.47 -6.46 14.35
N GLY A 110 6.44 -6.28 13.03
CA GLY A 110 6.20 -7.36 12.08
C GLY A 110 4.75 -7.88 12.02
N ARG A 111 3.79 -7.13 12.56
CA ARG A 111 2.35 -7.43 12.53
C ARG A 111 1.59 -6.36 11.77
N MET A 112 0.55 -6.76 11.03
CA MET A 112 -0.31 -5.87 10.25
C MET A 112 -1.44 -5.31 11.14
N VAL A 113 -1.12 -4.29 11.94
CA VAL A 113 -2.06 -3.68 12.90
C VAL A 113 -3.14 -2.82 12.24
N GLY A 114 -2.98 -2.45 10.97
CA GLY A 114 -3.97 -1.71 10.17
C GLY A 114 -5.00 -2.60 9.45
N ILE A 115 -5.25 -3.82 9.93
CA ILE A 115 -6.21 -4.75 9.31
C ILE A 115 -7.65 -4.28 9.51
N VAL A 116 -8.44 -4.30 8.43
CA VAL A 116 -9.90 -4.16 8.50
C VAL A 116 -10.49 -5.56 8.68
N THR A 117 -11.26 -5.78 9.73
CA THR A 117 -11.87 -7.08 10.05
C THR A 117 -13.29 -7.16 9.50
N THR A 118 -13.43 -7.62 8.25
CA THR A 118 -14.72 -7.82 7.57
C THR A 118 -15.20 -9.27 7.62
N ASN A 119 -14.36 -10.21 8.07
CA ASN A 119 -14.72 -11.62 8.22
C ASN A 119 -14.08 -12.27 9.45
N GLU A 120 -14.59 -13.45 9.79
CA GLU A 120 -14.20 -14.20 10.98
C GLU A 120 -12.71 -14.60 11.01
N LYS A 121 -12.10 -14.91 9.85
CA LYS A 121 -10.66 -15.20 9.76
C LYS A 121 -9.83 -13.97 10.14
N GLN A 122 -10.25 -12.79 9.69
CA GLN A 122 -9.58 -11.53 10.03
C GLN A 122 -9.80 -11.15 11.49
N ARG A 123 -10.99 -11.37 12.04
CA ARG A 123 -11.29 -11.17 13.47
C ARG A 123 -10.37 -12.00 14.36
N ARG A 124 -10.27 -13.31 14.11
CA ARG A 124 -9.33 -14.20 14.84
C ARG A 124 -7.87 -13.80 14.67
N ARG A 125 -7.50 -13.24 13.50
CA ARG A 125 -6.16 -12.71 13.27
C ARG A 125 -5.90 -11.46 14.12
N ALA A 126 -6.87 -10.56 14.24
CA ALA A 126 -6.79 -9.38 15.09
C ALA A 126 -6.67 -9.80 16.57
N GLU A 127 -7.55 -10.66 17.08
CA GLU A 127 -7.49 -11.16 18.47
C GLU A 127 -6.13 -11.74 18.83
N ARG A 128 -5.62 -12.68 18.01
CA ARG A 128 -4.30 -13.29 18.23
C ARG A 128 -3.19 -12.26 18.24
N MET A 129 -3.25 -11.28 17.35
CA MET A 129 -2.25 -10.22 17.25
C MET A 129 -2.29 -9.28 18.46
N VAL A 130 -3.47 -8.84 18.88
CA VAL A 130 -3.62 -7.99 20.06
C VAL A 130 -3.11 -8.74 21.29
N ARG A 131 -3.52 -10.00 21.48
CA ARG A 131 -3.05 -10.85 22.57
C ARG A 131 -1.53 -10.99 22.60
N GLU A 132 -0.92 -11.26 21.45
CA GLU A 132 0.54 -11.39 21.34
C GLU A 132 1.25 -10.08 21.70
N LEU A 133 0.73 -8.94 21.24
CA LEU A 133 1.35 -7.64 21.48
C LEU A 133 1.12 -7.12 22.89
N THR A 134 -0.02 -7.43 23.52
CA THR A 134 -0.38 -6.91 24.84
C THR A 134 -0.01 -7.85 25.99
N GLY A 135 -0.02 -9.16 25.76
CA GLY A 135 0.12 -10.18 26.80
C GLY A 135 -1.15 -10.39 27.66
N CYS A 136 -2.26 -9.74 27.32
CA CYS A 136 -3.51 -9.81 28.08
C CYS A 136 -4.28 -11.13 27.84
N SER A 137 -5.24 -11.42 28.71
CA SER A 137 -6.09 -12.61 28.57
C SER A 137 -7.02 -12.51 27.35
N PRO A 138 -7.52 -13.64 26.81
CA PRO A 138 -8.50 -13.63 25.72
C PRO A 138 -9.74 -12.78 26.01
N GLU A 139 -10.22 -12.77 27.25
CA GLU A 139 -11.43 -12.05 27.68
C GLU A 139 -11.21 -10.53 27.65
N MET A 140 -10.04 -10.07 28.13
CA MET A 140 -9.65 -8.65 28.04
C MET A 140 -9.52 -8.20 26.58
N VAL A 141 -8.93 -9.05 25.74
CA VAL A 141 -8.72 -8.74 24.31
C VAL A 141 -10.04 -8.67 23.54
N ASP A 142 -10.96 -9.61 23.77
CA ASP A 142 -12.28 -9.60 23.13
C ASP A 142 -13.08 -8.36 23.54
N THR A 143 -13.07 -8.02 24.82
CA THR A 143 -13.71 -6.81 25.35
C THR A 143 -13.15 -5.55 24.71
N ALA A 144 -11.82 -5.40 24.71
CA ALA A 144 -11.15 -4.24 24.13
C ALA A 144 -11.37 -4.12 22.61
N LEU A 145 -11.36 -5.24 21.87
CA LEU A 145 -11.64 -5.23 20.43
C LEU A 145 -13.09 -4.85 20.14
N ARG A 146 -14.06 -5.31 20.94
CA ARG A 146 -15.46 -4.92 20.82
C ARG A 146 -15.64 -3.42 21.04
N GLU A 147 -15.07 -2.88 22.12
CA GLU A 147 -15.14 -1.45 22.46
C GLU A 147 -14.37 -0.57 21.47
N ALA A 148 -13.26 -1.08 20.92
CA ALA A 148 -12.48 -0.42 19.88
C ALA A 148 -13.18 -0.37 18.52
N GLY A 149 -14.36 -0.99 18.34
CA GLY A 149 -15.00 -1.13 17.04
C GLY A 149 -14.17 -2.00 16.09
N ALA A 150 -13.62 -3.09 16.62
CA ALA A 150 -12.73 -4.05 15.96
C ALA A 150 -11.37 -3.49 15.47
N SER A 151 -10.98 -2.29 15.89
CA SER A 151 -9.67 -1.70 15.58
C SER A 151 -8.58 -2.27 16.49
N PRO A 152 -7.58 -3.02 15.96
CA PRO A 152 -6.50 -3.57 16.79
C PRO A 152 -5.62 -2.48 17.41
N LYS A 153 -5.36 -1.39 16.68
CA LYS A 153 -4.55 -0.27 17.17
C LYS A 153 -5.17 0.37 18.40
N VAL A 154 -6.48 0.62 18.35
CA VAL A 154 -7.24 1.23 19.47
C VAL A 154 -7.28 0.25 20.65
N ALA A 155 -7.60 -1.03 20.41
CA ALA A 155 -7.61 -2.05 21.48
C ALA A 155 -6.24 -2.20 22.17
N ILE A 156 -5.13 -2.16 21.41
CA ILE A 156 -3.78 -2.22 21.98
C ILE A 156 -3.52 -1.01 22.88
N LEU A 157 -3.90 0.20 22.47
CA LEU A 157 -3.73 1.41 23.27
C LEU A 157 -4.57 1.38 24.54
N MET A 158 -5.84 0.95 24.45
CA MET A 158 -6.72 0.76 25.61
C MET A 158 -6.09 -0.19 26.64
N LEU A 159 -5.64 -1.36 26.19
CA LEU A 159 -5.04 -2.38 27.05
C LEU A 159 -3.68 -1.95 27.63
N ARG A 160 -2.91 -1.13 26.91
CA ARG A 160 -1.59 -0.67 27.37
C ARG A 160 -1.65 0.46 28.38
N PHE A 161 -2.62 1.37 28.24
CA PHE A 161 -2.70 2.56 29.08
C PHE A 161 -3.87 2.53 30.07
N GLY A 162 -4.76 1.53 29.99
CA GLY A 162 -5.96 1.47 30.82
C GLY A 162 -6.94 2.61 30.50
N ILE A 163 -7.01 3.01 29.23
CA ILE A 163 -7.85 4.11 28.74
C ILE A 163 -9.03 3.57 27.94
N ASP A 164 -10.07 4.39 27.79
CA ASP A 164 -11.21 4.07 26.93
C ASP A 164 -10.89 4.19 25.43
N ALA A 165 -11.86 3.79 24.61
CA ALA A 165 -11.71 3.79 23.16
C ALA A 165 -11.58 5.19 22.56
N ASP A 166 -12.20 6.20 23.16
CA ASP A 166 -12.21 7.57 22.62
C ASP A 166 -10.87 8.25 22.87
N GLU A 167 -10.33 8.12 24.08
CA GLU A 167 -8.98 8.58 24.40
C GLU A 167 -7.92 7.83 23.58
N ALA A 168 -8.09 6.51 23.39
CA ALA A 168 -7.20 5.74 22.52
C ALA A 168 -7.25 6.20 21.05
N ARG A 169 -8.43 6.54 20.52
CA ARG A 169 -8.58 7.11 19.17
C ARG A 169 -7.96 8.50 19.07
N HIS A 170 -8.18 9.34 20.08
CA HIS A 170 -7.58 10.68 20.14
C HIS A 170 -6.05 10.61 20.11
N ARG A 171 -5.47 9.75 20.95
CA ARG A 171 -4.03 9.50 20.99
C ARG A 171 -3.49 8.94 19.67
N LEU A 172 -4.22 8.01 19.04
CA LEU A 172 -3.85 7.46 17.74
C LEU A 172 -3.91 8.52 16.62
N SER A 173 -4.90 9.41 16.65
CA SER A 173 -5.04 10.54 15.71
C SER A 173 -3.88 11.53 15.87
N GLY A 174 -3.53 11.89 17.10
CA GLY A 174 -2.35 12.73 17.40
C GLY A 174 -1.02 12.14 16.90
N ALA A 175 -0.97 10.82 16.74
CA ALA A 175 0.15 10.06 16.19
C ALA A 175 0.03 9.78 14.67
N SER A 176 -0.87 10.45 13.94
CA SER A 176 -1.13 10.18 12.51
C SER A 176 -1.46 8.72 12.19
N GLY A 177 -2.10 8.01 13.12
CA GLY A 177 -2.44 6.60 12.94
C GLY A 177 -1.29 5.64 13.22
N ASP A 178 -0.11 6.12 13.62
CA ASP A 178 1.05 5.27 13.89
C ASP A 178 1.06 4.73 15.31
N LEU A 179 0.96 3.40 15.44
CA LEU A 179 0.85 2.76 16.75
C LEU A 179 2.14 2.90 17.58
N ALA A 180 3.32 2.87 16.96
CA ALA A 180 4.58 3.00 17.71
C ALA A 180 4.74 4.41 18.28
N VAL A 181 4.35 5.42 17.51
CA VAL A 181 4.34 6.82 17.98
C VAL A 181 3.29 7.00 19.08
N ALA A 182 2.07 6.46 18.90
CA ALA A 182 1.02 6.53 19.91
C ALA A 182 1.42 5.85 21.23
N LEU A 183 2.20 4.78 21.17
CA LEU A 183 2.77 4.10 22.35
C LEU A 183 3.96 4.85 22.98
N GLY A 184 4.51 5.88 22.32
CA GLY A 184 5.70 6.60 22.78
C GLY A 184 7.03 5.87 22.50
N GLU A 185 7.02 4.86 21.63
CA GLU A 185 8.20 4.05 21.30
C GLU A 185 9.04 4.65 20.16
N ARG A 186 8.49 5.64 19.44
CA ARG A 186 9.17 6.32 18.33
C ARG A 186 8.73 7.78 18.25
N ASN A 187 9.68 8.68 17.98
CA ASN A 187 9.38 10.08 17.72
C ASN A 187 8.74 10.26 16.35
N ARG A 188 7.82 11.23 16.23
CA ARG A 188 7.21 11.59 14.94
C ARG A 188 8.31 12.09 13.99
N GLN A 189 8.33 11.57 12.76
CA GLN A 189 9.17 12.09 11.67
C GLN A 189 8.50 13.28 11.00
#